data_AF-A0A7C1W0R9-F1
#
_entry.id   AF-A0A7C1W0R9-F1
#
_cell.length_a   1.000
_cell.length_b   1.000
_cell.length_c   1.000
_cell.angle_alpha   90.00
_cell.angle_beta   90.00
_cell.angle_gamma   90.00
#
_symmetry.space_group_name_H-M   'P 1'
#
loop_
_entity.id
_entity.type
_entity.pdbx_description
1 polymer ?
#
loop_
_entity_poly.entity_id
_entity_poly.type
_entity_poly.pdbx_seq_one_letter_code
_entity_poly.pdbx_strand_id
1 'polypeptide(L)'
;AVTDWRPETQAPRKIKKQTAGGPPEIALAANPDILKAIAGAADLRPRLVIGFAAETGNPAAAAAAKLKAKGCDWIVANDVSEGTGVFGGDDNTVRLLTGDGDEAWPKMTKEEVATRLVERIAAALAVRAVRAVRAVRAARAVRGPNPNAAVKPS
;
A
#
# COMPACT_ATOMS: atom_id res chain seq x y z
N ALA A 1 8.86 -5.53 -7.60
CA ALA A 1 9.38 -4.45 -6.73
C ALA A 1 9.56 -3.19 -7.56
N VAL A 2 9.25 -2.02 -7.03
CA VAL A 2 9.50 -0.71 -7.68
C VAL A 2 10.92 -0.26 -7.30
N THR A 3 11.67 0.34 -8.22
CA THR A 3 13.03 0.80 -7.93
C THR A 3 13.01 2.13 -7.16
N ASP A 4 13.86 2.26 -6.14
CA ASP A 4 14.01 3.50 -5.37
C ASP A 4 14.71 4.61 -6.15
N TRP A 5 15.49 4.23 -7.16
CA TRP A 5 16.34 5.13 -7.95
C TRP A 5 16.06 4.98 -9.44
N ARG A 6 16.34 6.06 -10.17
CA ARG A 6 16.41 6.10 -11.64
C ARG A 6 17.68 6.82 -12.08
N PRO A 7 18.21 6.55 -13.29
CA PRO A 7 19.23 7.42 -13.88
C PRO A 7 18.74 8.87 -13.90
N GLU A 8 19.60 9.79 -13.45
CA GLU A 8 19.29 11.21 -13.46
C GLU A 8 19.12 11.73 -14.89
N THR A 9 19.92 11.19 -15.82
CA THR A 9 19.84 11.49 -17.25
C THR A 9 19.64 10.23 -18.08
N GLN A 10 18.85 10.34 -19.15
CA GLN A 10 18.66 9.27 -20.12
C GLN A 10 19.52 9.53 -21.36
N ALA A 11 20.41 8.59 -21.70
CA ALA A 11 21.22 8.69 -22.91
C ALA A 11 20.35 8.42 -24.16
N PRO A 12 20.43 9.27 -25.21
CA PRO A 12 19.62 9.09 -26.42
C PRO A 12 20.08 7.91 -27.29
N ARG A 13 21.26 7.33 -27.00
CA ARG A 13 21.84 6.18 -27.69
C ARG A 13 22.55 5.28 -26.69
N LYS A 14 22.76 4.02 -27.07
CA LYS A 14 23.54 3.05 -26.29
C LYS A 14 24.92 3.62 -25.94
N ILE A 15 25.25 3.64 -24.65
CA ILE A 15 26.58 4.02 -24.16
C ILE A 15 27.58 2.96 -24.64
N LYS A 16 28.55 3.38 -25.45
CA LYS A 16 29.59 2.48 -25.97
C LYS A 16 30.66 2.26 -24.91
N LYS A 17 31.22 1.05 -24.87
CA LYS A 17 32.40 0.77 -24.06
C LYS A 17 33.57 1.60 -24.59
N GLN A 18 34.16 2.44 -23.74
CA GLN A 18 35.40 3.14 -24.07
C GLN A 18 36.60 2.24 -23.69
N THR A 19 37.61 2.20 -24.56
CA THR A 19 38.85 1.43 -24.35
C THR A 19 39.86 2.19 -23.48
N ALA A 20 39.69 3.51 -23.32
CA ALA A 20 40.47 4.36 -22.44
C ALA A 20 39.51 5.22 -21.60
N GLY A 21 39.80 5.37 -20.31
CA GLY A 21 38.85 5.91 -19.33
C GLY A 21 37.97 4.79 -18.77
N GLY A 22 37.83 4.75 -17.44
CA GLY A 22 37.12 3.70 -16.72
C GLY A 22 35.62 3.60 -17.05
N PRO A 23 34.85 2.79 -16.30
CA PRO A 23 33.42 2.70 -16.51
C PRO A 23 32.76 4.09 -16.39
N PRO A 24 31.75 4.39 -17.22
CA PRO A 24 31.03 5.64 -17.14
C PRO A 24 30.30 5.76 -15.79
N GLU A 25 30.28 6.96 -15.23
CA GLU A 25 29.49 7.26 -14.05
C GLU A 25 27.99 7.26 -14.40
N ILE A 26 27.17 6.68 -13.52
CA ILE A 26 25.71 6.71 -13.61
C ILE A 26 25.18 7.49 -12.41
N ALA A 27 24.91 8.78 -12.61
CA ALA A 27 24.24 9.58 -11.62
C ALA A 27 22.78 9.10 -11.45
N LEU A 28 22.34 8.98 -10.19
CA LEU A 28 21.02 8.47 -9.83
C LEU A 28 20.21 9.53 -9.09
N ALA A 29 18.93 9.63 -9.44
CA ALA A 29 17.95 10.43 -8.73
C ALA A 29 16.89 9.53 -8.08
N ALA A 30 16.37 9.94 -6.92
CA ALA A 30 15.32 9.21 -6.21
C ALA A 30 14.01 9.19 -7.01
N ASN A 31 13.32 8.06 -7.01
CA ASN A 31 11.98 7.94 -7.59
C ASN A 31 10.91 8.56 -6.69
N PRO A 32 9.86 9.17 -7.27
CA PRO A 32 8.69 9.57 -6.51
C PRO A 32 8.11 8.37 -5.76
N ASP A 33 7.69 8.61 -4.52
CA ASP A 33 7.08 7.58 -3.70
C ASP A 33 5.62 7.36 -4.12
N ILE A 34 5.42 6.43 -5.05
CA ILE A 34 4.11 6.15 -5.67
C ILE A 34 3.07 5.79 -4.60
N LEU A 35 3.44 4.96 -3.62
CA LEU A 35 2.52 4.54 -2.56
C LEU A 35 2.07 5.73 -1.72
N LYS A 36 3.03 6.60 -1.33
CA LYS A 36 2.72 7.82 -0.58
C LYS A 36 1.89 8.80 -1.39
N ALA A 37 2.14 8.93 -2.69
CA ALA A 37 1.35 9.79 -3.57
C ALA A 37 -0.11 9.32 -3.67
N ILE A 38 -0.34 8.01 -3.87
CA ILE A 38 -1.69 7.42 -3.91
C ILE A 38 -2.39 7.57 -2.55
N ALA A 39 -1.67 7.32 -1.46
CA ALA A 39 -2.18 7.53 -0.11
C ALA A 39 -2.50 9.02 0.16
N GLY A 40 -1.71 9.96 -0.33
CA GLY A 40 -1.93 11.38 -0.12
C GLY A 40 -3.01 11.99 -1.02
N ALA A 41 -3.53 11.26 -2.01
CA ALA A 41 -4.53 11.80 -2.92
C ALA A 41 -5.83 12.13 -2.17
N ALA A 42 -6.39 13.32 -2.36
CA ALA A 42 -7.65 13.69 -1.71
C ALA A 42 -8.83 12.93 -2.33
N ASP A 43 -9.31 13.39 -3.49
CA ASP A 43 -10.53 12.86 -4.11
C ASP A 43 -10.32 11.53 -4.86
N LEU A 44 -9.07 11.20 -5.15
CA LEU A 44 -8.70 10.00 -5.93
C LEU A 44 -8.11 8.87 -5.07
N ARG A 45 -8.03 9.04 -3.74
CA ARG A 45 -7.49 7.98 -2.88
C ARG A 45 -8.42 6.76 -2.92
N PRO A 46 -7.88 5.56 -3.23
CA PRO A 46 -8.63 4.33 -3.14
C PRO A 46 -9.18 4.10 -1.73
N ARG A 47 -10.32 3.40 -1.66
CA ARG A 47 -10.95 3.01 -0.39
C ARG A 47 -10.08 2.17 0.53
N LEU A 48 -9.00 1.56 0.03
CA LEU A 48 -8.03 0.80 0.79
C LEU A 48 -6.70 0.88 0.05
N VAL A 49 -5.67 1.39 0.71
CA VAL A 49 -4.30 1.48 0.16
C VAL A 49 -3.41 0.55 0.96
N ILE A 50 -2.79 -0.41 0.29
CA ILE A 50 -1.96 -1.46 0.92
C ILE A 50 -0.55 -1.36 0.35
N GLY A 51 0.45 -1.21 1.22
CA GLY A 51 1.85 -1.36 0.85
C GLY A 51 2.36 -2.77 1.13
N PHE A 52 3.33 -3.21 0.33
CA PHE A 52 4.10 -4.43 0.57
C PHE A 52 5.54 -4.06 0.90
N ALA A 53 6.13 -4.72 1.88
CA ALA A 53 7.48 -4.46 2.32
C ALA A 53 8.23 -5.77 2.58
N ALA A 54 9.30 -6.00 1.82
CA ALA A 54 10.28 -7.02 2.19
C ALA A 54 11.17 -6.44 3.29
N GLU A 55 11.25 -7.13 4.43
CA GLU A 55 12.04 -6.71 5.58
C GLU A 55 13.05 -7.79 5.94
N THR A 56 14.22 -7.37 6.44
CA THR A 56 15.16 -8.26 7.12
C THR A 56 15.21 -7.89 8.60
N GLY A 57 15.43 -8.86 9.48
CA GLY A 57 15.61 -8.63 10.92
C GLY A 57 14.31 -8.50 11.70
N ASN A 58 13.85 -7.27 12.00
CA ASN A 58 12.63 -7.02 12.80
C ASN A 58 11.51 -6.40 11.94
N PRO A 59 10.67 -7.21 11.28
CA PRO A 59 9.62 -6.74 10.39
C PRO A 59 8.60 -5.82 11.06
N ALA A 60 8.33 -6.00 12.36
CA ALA A 60 7.28 -5.26 13.05
C ALA A 60 7.58 -3.76 13.16
N ALA A 61 8.78 -3.42 13.66
CA ALA A 61 9.18 -2.03 13.84
C ALA A 61 9.35 -1.30 12.50
N ALA A 62 9.97 -1.98 11.53
CA ALA A 62 10.17 -1.44 10.18
C ALA A 62 8.84 -1.20 9.45
N ALA A 63 7.92 -2.16 9.54
CA ALA A 63 6.60 -2.03 8.93
C ALA A 63 5.76 -0.92 9.57
N ALA A 64 5.83 -0.75 10.90
CA ALA A 64 5.11 0.33 11.59
C ALA A 64 5.62 1.71 11.15
N ALA A 65 6.94 1.86 11.02
CA ALA A 65 7.54 3.08 10.51
C ALA A 65 7.10 3.36 9.06
N LYS A 66 7.08 2.33 8.19
CA LYS A 66 6.62 2.45 6.80
C LYS A 66 5.13 2.79 6.71
N LEU A 67 4.28 2.16 7.53
CA LEU A 67 2.84 2.44 7.56
C LEU A 67 2.59 3.94 7.81
N LYS A 68 3.26 4.49 8.83
CA LYS A 68 3.18 5.92 9.16
C LYS A 68 3.77 6.81 8.07
N ALA A 69 4.97 6.48 7.57
CA ALA A 69 5.67 7.33 6.59
C ALA A 69 4.96 7.38 5.24
N LYS A 70 4.36 6.27 4.81
CA LYS A 70 3.64 6.12 3.54
C LYS A 70 2.20 6.59 3.63
N GLY A 71 1.58 6.57 4.81
CA GLY A 71 0.18 6.98 5.01
C GLY A 71 -0.84 6.02 4.37
N CYS A 72 -0.42 4.80 4.02
CA CYS A 72 -1.31 3.75 3.55
C CYS A 72 -2.15 3.19 4.71
N ASP A 73 -3.22 2.45 4.38
CA ASP A 73 -4.07 1.86 5.41
C ASP A 73 -3.37 0.67 6.06
N TRP A 74 -2.73 -0.19 5.24
CA TRP A 74 -2.07 -1.42 5.67
C TRP A 74 -0.65 -1.56 5.11
N ILE A 75 0.22 -2.24 5.85
CA ILE A 75 1.50 -2.77 5.37
C ILE A 75 1.52 -4.29 5.53
N VAL A 76 1.77 -4.99 4.43
CA VAL A 76 2.08 -6.42 4.40
C VAL A 76 3.61 -6.54 4.42
N ALA A 77 4.17 -6.90 5.56
CA ALA A 77 5.61 -7.11 5.72
C ALA A 77 5.93 -8.60 5.59
N ASN A 78 6.81 -8.96 4.67
CA ASN A 78 7.36 -10.30 4.55
C ASN A 78 8.80 -10.33 5.06
N ASP A 79 9.10 -11.25 5.97
CA ASP A 79 10.47 -11.48 6.43
C ASP A 79 11.24 -12.22 5.34
N VAL A 80 12.24 -11.56 4.76
CA VAL A 80 13.08 -12.10 3.70
C VAL A 80 14.53 -12.32 4.14
N SER A 81 14.76 -12.41 5.45
CA SER A 81 16.08 -12.70 6.02
C SER A 81 16.65 -14.02 5.47
N GLU A 82 17.98 -14.15 5.44
CA GLU A 82 18.62 -15.38 5.00
C GLU A 82 18.13 -16.59 5.80
N GLY A 83 17.98 -17.74 5.12
CA GLY A 83 17.47 -18.98 5.74
C GLY A 83 15.95 -19.07 5.88
N THR A 84 15.20 -18.00 5.59
CA THR A 84 13.71 -18.03 5.60
C THR A 84 13.11 -18.74 4.38
N GLY A 85 13.88 -18.85 3.28
CA GLY A 85 13.43 -19.45 2.03
C GLY A 85 12.49 -18.58 1.19
N VAL A 86 12.25 -17.32 1.57
CA VAL A 86 11.21 -16.49 0.93
C VAL A 86 11.60 -16.03 -0.48
N PHE A 87 12.89 -15.76 -0.73
CA PHE A 87 13.38 -15.52 -2.09
C PHE A 87 13.66 -16.85 -2.79
N GLY A 88 12.71 -17.30 -3.61
CA GLY A 88 12.83 -18.49 -4.45
C GLY A 88 12.20 -19.77 -3.88
N GLY A 89 11.74 -19.78 -2.63
CA GLY A 89 10.93 -20.87 -2.06
C GLY A 89 9.43 -20.60 -2.10
N ASP A 90 8.63 -21.60 -1.75
CA ASP A 90 7.16 -21.54 -1.84
C ASP A 90 6.48 -20.98 -0.57
N ASP A 91 7.24 -20.84 0.51
CA ASP A 91 6.74 -20.40 1.80
C ASP A 91 7.03 -18.92 2.07
N ASN A 92 6.22 -18.32 2.94
CA ASN A 92 6.34 -16.95 3.38
C ASN A 92 5.92 -16.79 4.86
N THR A 93 6.58 -15.88 5.56
CA THR A 93 6.19 -15.44 6.90
C THR A 93 5.80 -13.97 6.81
N VAL A 94 4.52 -13.71 7.04
CA VAL A 94 3.92 -12.39 6.85
C VAL A 94 3.50 -11.78 8.18
N ARG A 95 3.73 -10.49 8.33
CA ARG A 95 3.12 -9.66 9.35
C ARG A 95 2.26 -8.58 8.68
N LEU A 96 0.97 -8.58 8.97
CA LEU A 96 0.04 -7.58 8.47
C LEU A 96 -0.16 -6.51 9.53
N LEU A 97 0.27 -5.28 9.24
CA LEU A 97 0.04 -4.12 10.09
C LEU A 97 -1.07 -3.28 9.49
N THR A 98 -2.00 -2.88 10.34
CA THR A 98 -3.14 -2.04 10.00
C THR A 98 -3.28 -0.91 11.02
N GLY A 99 -4.14 0.07 10.75
CA GLY A 99 -4.48 1.08 11.76
C GLY A 99 -5.13 0.50 13.03
N ASP A 100 -5.67 -0.72 12.99
CA ASP A 100 -6.38 -1.36 14.09
C ASP A 100 -5.51 -2.37 14.85
N GLY A 101 -4.32 -2.74 14.35
CA GLY A 101 -3.46 -3.72 15.00
C GLY A 101 -2.39 -4.35 14.12
N ASP A 102 -1.66 -5.30 14.71
CA ASP A 102 -0.55 -6.05 14.14
C ASP A 102 -0.86 -7.56 14.21
N GLU A 103 -0.92 -8.21 13.05
CA GLU A 103 -1.15 -9.65 12.92
C GLU A 103 0.11 -10.36 12.43
N ALA A 104 0.68 -11.21 13.26
CA ALA A 104 1.69 -12.18 12.83
C ALA A 104 1.00 -13.43 12.25
N TRP A 105 1.29 -13.75 11.01
CA TRP A 105 0.83 -14.99 10.38
C TRP A 105 1.90 -16.07 10.54
N PRO A 106 1.51 -17.34 10.72
CA PRO A 106 2.46 -18.45 10.72
C PRO A 106 3.14 -18.57 9.36
N LYS A 107 4.18 -19.38 9.29
CA LYS A 107 4.78 -19.78 8.02
C LYS A 107 3.71 -20.50 7.19
N MET A 108 3.46 -20.00 5.99
CA MET A 108 2.37 -20.43 5.10
C MET A 108 2.89 -20.44 3.67
N THR A 109 2.24 -21.20 2.77
CA THR A 109 2.57 -21.11 1.35
C THR A 109 2.14 -19.74 0.79
N LYS A 110 2.71 -19.36 -0.35
CA LYS A 110 2.32 -18.12 -1.05
C LYS A 110 0.83 -18.11 -1.40
N GLU A 111 0.26 -19.24 -1.78
CA GLU A 111 -1.16 -19.39 -2.10
C GLU A 111 -2.03 -19.19 -0.87
N GLU A 112 -1.65 -19.77 0.27
CA GLU A 112 -2.36 -19.61 1.53
C GLU A 112 -2.30 -18.15 2.03
N VAL A 113 -1.12 -17.52 1.93
CA VAL A 113 -0.95 -16.09 2.24
C VAL A 113 -1.82 -15.22 1.34
N ALA A 114 -1.84 -15.50 0.03
CA ALA A 114 -2.65 -14.74 -0.92
C ALA A 114 -4.15 -14.88 -0.62
N THR A 115 -4.62 -16.11 -0.37
CA THR A 115 -6.01 -16.40 -0.03
C THR A 115 -6.43 -15.64 1.22
N ARG A 116 -5.64 -15.77 2.30
CA ARG A 116 -5.88 -15.08 3.56
C ARG A 116 -5.88 -13.56 3.40
N LEU A 117 -4.93 -13.01 2.64
CA LEU A 117 -4.88 -11.56 2.39
C LEU A 117 -6.11 -11.06 1.63
N VAL A 118 -6.55 -11.78 0.60
CA VAL A 118 -7.76 -11.43 -0.15
C VAL A 118 -9.01 -11.46 0.74
N GLU A 119 -9.14 -12.46 1.62
CA GLU A 119 -10.24 -12.53 2.59
C GLU A 119 -10.24 -11.33 3.53
N ARG A 120 -9.07 -10.93 4.06
CA ARG A 120 -8.94 -9.72 4.91
C ARG A 120 -9.36 -8.47 4.13
N ILE A 121 -8.88 -8.31 2.89
CA ILE A 121 -9.22 -7.18 2.01
C ILE A 121 -10.74 -7.12 1.78
N ALA A 122 -11.36 -8.25 1.42
CA ALA A 122 -12.79 -8.34 1.17
C ALA A 122 -13.60 -7.93 2.42
N ALA A 123 -13.23 -8.45 3.59
CA ALA A 123 -13.86 -8.11 4.86
C ALA A 123 -13.74 -6.61 5.18
N ALA A 124 -12.55 -6.02 5.03
CA ALA A 124 -12.31 -4.61 5.29
C ALA A 124 -13.14 -3.71 4.36
N LEU A 125 -13.22 -4.06 3.08
CA LEU A 125 -14.02 -3.34 2.09
C LEU A 125 -15.52 -3.47 2.37
N ALA A 126 -16.01 -4.64 2.80
CA ALA A 126 -17.41 -4.84 3.17
C ALA A 126 -17.79 -3.98 4.40
N VAL A 127 -16.98 -4.00 5.46
CA VAL A 127 -17.21 -3.20 6.68
C VAL A 127 -17.25 -1.71 6.36
N ARG A 128 -16.30 -1.21 5.54
CA ARG A 128 -16.28 0.21 5.12
C ARG A 128 -17.52 0.59 4.32
N ALA A 129 -18.00 -0.28 3.43
CA ALA A 129 -19.23 -0.04 2.67
C ALA A 129 -20.46 0.08 3.60
N VAL A 130 -20.61 -0.81 4.58
CA VAL A 130 -21.71 -0.77 5.55
C VAL A 130 -21.67 0.53 6.38
N ARG A 131 -20.48 0.93 6.86
CA ARG A 131 -20.30 2.18 7.61
C ARG A 131 -20.66 3.41 6.77
N ALA A 132 -20.24 3.45 5.51
CA ALA A 132 -20.56 4.56 4.60
C ALA A 132 -22.08 4.70 4.38
N VAL A 133 -22.78 3.59 4.13
CA VAL A 133 -24.25 3.60 3.95
C VAL A 133 -24.97 4.10 5.21
N ARG A 134 -24.52 3.67 6.39
CA ARG A 134 -25.09 4.13 7.67
C ARG A 134 -24.86 5.62 7.90
N ALA A 135 -23.66 6.13 7.62
CA ALA A 135 -23.33 7.55 7.77
C ALA A 135 -24.19 8.44 6.86
N VAL A 136 -24.39 8.04 5.60
CA VAL A 136 -25.26 8.77 4.65
C VAL A 136 -26.71 8.81 5.13
N ARG A 137 -27.23 7.68 5.65
CA ARG A 137 -28.60 7.64 6.21
C ARG A 137 -28.75 8.52 7.45
N ALA A 138 -27.79 8.49 8.37
CA ALA A 138 -27.79 9.35 9.55
C ALA A 138 -27.74 10.84 9.18
N ALA A 139 -26.84 11.24 8.26
CA ALA A 139 -26.74 12.62 7.79
C ALA A 139 -28.03 13.15 7.14
N ARG A 140 -28.78 12.28 6.44
CA ARG A 140 -30.11 12.63 5.89
C ARG A 140 -31.17 12.77 6.97
N ALA A 141 -31.18 11.91 7.99
CA ALA A 141 -32.13 12.00 9.09
C ALA A 141 -31.95 13.28 9.91
N VAL A 142 -30.70 13.73 10.09
CA VAL A 142 -30.37 14.98 10.82
C VAL A 142 -30.78 16.24 10.06
N ARG A 143 -30.86 16.22 8.71
CA ARG A 143 -31.24 17.39 7.91
C ARG A 143 -32.75 17.72 7.93
N GLY A 144 -33.60 16.86 8.47
CA GLY A 144 -35.06 17.06 8.51
C GLY A 144 -35.73 17.19 7.12
N PRO A 145 -37.06 17.09 7.04
CA PRO A 145 -37.77 17.40 5.80
C PRO A 145 -37.61 18.89 5.46
N ASN A 146 -37.37 19.20 4.18
CA ASN A 146 -37.26 20.58 3.70
C ASN A 146 -38.57 21.35 4.01
N PRO A 147 -38.55 22.40 4.83
CA PRO A 147 -39.76 23.14 5.20
C PRO A 147 -40.42 23.84 3.99
N ASN A 148 -39.71 24.03 2.88
CA ASN A 148 -40.24 24.64 1.66
C ASN A 148 -40.92 23.65 0.68
N ALA A 149 -41.06 22.37 1.03
CA ALA A 149 -41.71 21.39 0.15
C ALA A 149 -43.26 21.48 0.15
N ALA A 150 -43.86 22.32 1.01
CA ALA A 150 -45.31 22.46 1.16
C ALA A 150 -45.81 23.85 0.77
N VAL A 151 -45.57 24.28 -0.47
CA VAL A 151 -46.37 25.35 -1.10
C VAL A 151 -46.72 24.91 -2.51
N LYS A 152 -47.88 24.28 -2.68
CA LYS A 152 -48.56 24.21 -3.98
C LYS A 152 -49.60 25.32 -4.01
N PRO A 153 -49.57 26.25 -4.98
CA PRO A 153 -50.65 27.20 -5.17
C PRO A 153 -51.87 26.51 -5.79
N SER A 154 -53.02 27.12 -5.52
CA SER A 154 -54.40 26.68 -5.73
C SER A 154 -54.79 26.35 -7.16
#